data_AF-A0A259IBZ4-F1
#
_entry.id   AF-A0A259IBZ4-F1
#
_cell.length_a   1.000
_cell.length_b   1.000
_cell.length_c   1.000
_cell.angle_alpha   90.00
_cell.angle_beta   90.00
_cell.angle_gamma   90.00
#
_symmetry.space_group_name_H-M   'P 1'
#
loop_
_entity.id
_entity.type
_entity.pdbx_description
1 polymer ?
#
loop_
_entity_poly.entity_id
_entity_poly.type
_entity_poly.pdbx_seq_one_letter_code
_entity_poly.pdbx_strand_id
1 'polypeptide(L)' 'MVDLTEQEKAAIAAALKPVAEIMAEIGWPTRLNELSEQQVLTLIEAAVGGFQDALHATARNDTTEIPF' A
#
# COMPACT_ATOMS: atom_id res chain seq x y z
N MET A 1 15.31 2.31 -11.82
CA MET A 1 14.68 2.78 -10.57
C MET A 1 13.60 3.76 -11.00
N VAL A 2 12.36 3.61 -10.56
CA VAL A 2 11.29 4.55 -10.93
C VAL A 2 11.58 5.87 -10.23
N ASP A 3 11.56 6.98 -10.96
CA ASP A 3 11.69 8.33 -10.38
C ASP A 3 10.36 8.70 -9.71
N LEU A 4 10.24 8.30 -8.45
CA LEU A 4 9.07 8.55 -7.63
C LEU A 4 9.24 9.87 -6.87
N THR A 5 8.16 10.62 -6.77
CA THR A 5 8.04 11.76 -5.87
C THR A 5 8.16 11.31 -4.40
N GLU A 6 8.48 12.24 -3.50
CA GLU A 6 8.56 11.93 -2.06
C GLU A 6 7.21 11.45 -1.51
N GLN A 7 6.10 11.98 -2.04
CA GLN A 7 4.75 11.53 -1.70
C GLN A 7 4.51 10.09 -2.14
N GLU A 8 4.91 9.71 -3.35
CA GLU A 8 4.78 8.33 -3.83
C GLU A 8 5.67 7.36 -3.04
N LYS A 9 6.87 7.77 -2.64
CA LYS A 9 7.73 6.96 -1.76
C LYS A 9 7.08 6.72 -0.39
N ALA A 10 6.49 7.76 0.20
CA ALA A 10 5.77 7.65 1.46
C ALA A 10 4.54 6.75 1.33
N ALA A 11 3.79 6.85 0.22
CA ALA A 11 2.65 6.00 -0.06
C ALA A 11 3.04 4.52 -0.22
N ILE A 12 4.17 4.23 -0.88
CA ILE A 12 4.71 2.87 -0.98
C ILE A 12 5.06 2.33 0.42
N ALA A 13 5.71 3.14 1.26
CA ALA A 13 6.04 2.74 2.62
C ALA A 13 4.78 2.46 3.45
N ALA A 14 3.72 3.25 3.28
CA ALA A 14 2.44 3.03 3.95
C ALA A 14 1.76 1.73 3.50
N ALA A 15 1.87 1.37 2.22
CA ALA A 15 1.34 0.13 1.66
C ALA A 15 2.01 -1.14 2.23
N LEU A 16 3.20 -1.04 2.83
CA LEU A 16 3.87 -2.21 3.44
C LEU A 16 3.07 -2.81 4.59
N LYS A 17 2.33 -1.98 5.35
CA LYS A 17 1.55 -2.43 6.49
C LYS A 17 0.40 -3.37 6.10
N PRO A 18 -0.53 -3.00 5.21
CA PRO A 18 -1.61 -3.91 4.79
C PRO A 18 -1.05 -5.16 4.10
N VAL A 19 0.04 -5.06 3.33
CA VAL A 19 0.71 -6.24 2.76
C VAL A 19 1.21 -7.20 3.85
N ALA A 20 1.80 -6.67 4.93
CA ALA A 20 2.27 -7.47 6.05
C ALA A 20 1.11 -8.12 6.83
N GLU A 21 -0.03 -7.43 6.95
CA GLU A 21 -1.24 -7.98 7.55
C GLU A 21 -1.78 -9.18 6.74
N ILE A 22 -1.88 -9.04 5.42
CA ILE A 22 -2.26 -10.16 4.54
C ILE A 22 -1.25 -11.31 4.60
N MET A 23 0.06 -11.03 4.63
CA MET A 23 1.07 -12.08 4.81
C MET A 23 0.99 -12.78 6.17
N ALA A 24 0.54 -12.10 7.22
CA ALA A 24 0.31 -12.71 8.52
C ALA A 24 -0.91 -13.65 8.49
N GLU A 25 -1.95 -13.32 7.72
CA GLU A 25 -3.11 -14.20 7.49
C GLU A 25 -2.77 -15.43 6.63
N ILE A 26 -1.94 -15.23 5.60
CA ILE A 26 -1.43 -16.33 4.74
C ILE A 26 -0.44 -17.22 5.50
N GLY A 27 0.37 -16.63 6.38
CA GLY A 27 1.44 -17.29 7.12
C GLY A 27 2.82 -17.01 6.52
N TRP A 28 3.70 -16.43 7.34
CA TRP A 28 5.09 -16.09 6.98
C TRP A 28 5.98 -17.24 6.50
N PRO A 29 5.80 -18.51 6.92
CA PRO A 29 6.60 -19.61 6.40
C PRO A 29 6.33 -19.93 4.92
N THR A 30 5.17 -19.52 4.40
CA THR A 30 4.78 -19.75 3.00
C THR A 30 5.66 -18.92 2.08
N ARG A 31 6.31 -19.56 1.10
CA ARG A 31 7.16 -18.84 0.16
C ARG A 31 6.31 -18.07 -0.84
N LEU A 32 6.80 -16.91 -1.29
CA LEU A 32 6.12 -16.07 -2.28
C LEU A 32 5.77 -16.82 -3.58
N ASN A 33 6.61 -17.77 -4.01
CA ASN A 33 6.37 -18.57 -5.21
C ASN A 33 5.44 -19.78 -4.99
N GLU A 34 5.00 -20.02 -3.76
CA GLU A 34 4.06 -21.07 -3.38
C GLU A 34 2.65 -20.52 -3.14
N LEU A 35 2.48 -19.20 -3.25
CA LEU A 35 1.18 -18.55 -3.13
C LEU A 35 0.26 -18.95 -4.28
N SER A 36 -1.01 -19.19 -3.96
CA SER A 36 -2.05 -19.36 -4.96
C SER A 36 -2.30 -18.05 -5.71
N GLU A 37 -2.88 -18.15 -6.91
CA GLU A 37 -3.30 -16.98 -7.70
C GLU A 37 -4.16 -16.02 -6.87
N GLN A 38 -5.11 -16.55 -6.11
CA GLN A 38 -5.99 -15.74 -5.25
C GLN A 38 -5.21 -15.03 -4.14
N GLN A 39 -4.24 -15.69 -3.51
CA GLN A 39 -3.39 -15.07 -2.48
C GLN A 39 -2.52 -13.94 -3.05
N VAL A 40 -1.99 -14.14 -4.26
CA VAL A 40 -1.22 -13.09 -4.96
C VAL A 40 -2.11 -11.90 -5.31
N LEU A 41 -3.32 -12.14 -5.81
CA LEU A 41 -4.28 -11.07 -6.11
C LEU A 41 -4.61 -10.27 -4.85
N THR A 42 -4.90 -10.93 -3.73
CA THR A 42 -5.17 -10.24 -2.45
C THR A 42 -3.98 -9.41 -1.96
N LEU A 43 -2.75 -9.89 -2.12
CA LEU A 43 -1.55 -9.11 -1.77
C LEU A 43 -1.42 -7.85 -2.65
N ILE A 44 -1.69 -7.96 -3.95
CA ILE A 44 -1.64 -6.83 -4.89
C ILE A 44 -2.73 -5.81 -4.55
N GLU A 45 -3.97 -6.27 -4.28
CA GLU A 45 -5.07 -5.40 -3.88
C GLU A 45 -4.76 -4.64 -2.58
N ALA A 46 -4.18 -5.32 -1.58
CA ALA A 46 -3.75 -4.67 -0.34
C ALA A 46 -2.64 -3.63 -0.56
N ALA A 47 -1.67 -3.93 -1.44
CA ALA A 47 -0.61 -3.00 -1.79
C ALA A 47 -1.14 -1.76 -2.52
N VAL A 48 -1.98 -1.96 -3.54
CA VAL A 48 -2.57 -0.86 -4.34
C VAL A 48 -3.53 -0.03 -3.48
N GLY A 49 -4.38 -0.67 -2.69
CA GLY A 49 -5.29 0.00 -1.77
C GLY A 49 -4.55 0.86 -0.76
N GLY A 50 -3.54 0.29 -0.07
CA GLY A 50 -2.73 1.04 0.90
C GLY A 50 -1.97 2.22 0.27
N PHE A 51 -1.46 2.06 -0.95
CA PHE A 51 -0.81 3.14 -1.69
C PHE A 51 -1.79 4.26 -2.05
N GLN A 52 -2.96 3.91 -2.59
CA GLN A 52 -3.99 4.88 -2.97
C GLN A 52 -4.55 5.63 -1.75
N ASP A 53 -4.80 4.92 -0.65
CA ASP A 53 -5.27 5.51 0.60
C ASP A 53 -4.26 6.53 1.15
N ALA A 54 -2.96 6.21 1.10
CA ALA A 54 -1.91 7.12 1.52
C ALA A 54 -1.85 8.37 0.62
N LEU A 55 -1.94 8.21 -0.71
CA LEU A 55 -2.00 9.35 -1.63
C LEU A 55 -3.21 10.25 -1.37
N HIS A 56 -4.40 9.65 -1.16
CA HIS A 56 -5.62 10.40 -0.85
C HIS A 56 -5.53 11.12 0.50
N ALA A 57 -4.89 10.51 1.51
CA ALA A 57 -4.68 11.15 2.80
C ALA A 57 -3.77 12.39 2.68
N THR A 58 -2.69 12.31 1.89
CA THR A 58 -1.81 13.46 1.66
C THR A 58 -2.52 14.56 0.86
N ALA A 59 -3.26 14.22 -0.20
CA ALA A 59 -4.02 15.20 -0.99
C ALA A 59 -5.11 15.92 -0.16
N ARG A 60 -5.73 15.22 0.80
CA ARG A 60 -6.67 15.83 1.75
C ARG A 60 -5.99 16.81 2.70
N ASN A 61 -4.76 16.51 3.14
CA ASN A 61 -4.01 17.41 4.02
C ASN A 61 -3.59 18.69 3.28
N ASP A 62 -3.28 18.62 1.98
CA ASP A 62 -2.96 19.81 1.16
C ASP A 62 -4.17 20.74 0.91
N THR A 63 -5.40 20.27 1.13
CA THR A 63 -6.62 21.07 0.95
C THR A 63 -7.02 21.84 2.23
N THR A 64 -6.19 21.81 3.27
CA THR A 64 -6.48 22.48 4.54
C THR A 64 -6.23 23.99 4.42
N GLU A 65 -7.34 24.74 4.40
CA GLU A 65 -7.52 26.18 4.66
C GLU A 65 -7.29 27.19 3.52
N ILE A 66 -8.37 27.46 2.76
CA ILE A 66 -8.73 28.87 2.47
C ILE A 66 -9.93 29.22 3.37
N PRO A 67 -9.74 30.03 4.42
CA PRO A 67 -10.84 30.56 5.21
C PRO A 67 -11.66 31.52 4.33
N PHE A 68 -12.98 31.34 4.28
CA PHE A 68 -13.92 32.36 3.81
C PHE A 68 -14.34 33.24 4.98
#